data_AF-A0A9E4QL73-F1
#
_entry.id   AF-A0A9E4QL73-F1
#
_cell.length_a   1.000
_cell.length_b   1.000
_cell.length_c   1.000
_cell.angle_alpha   90.00
_cell.angle_beta   90.00
_cell.angle_gamma   90.00
#
_symmetry.space_group_name_H-M   'P 1'
#
loop_
_entity.id
_entity.type
_entity.pdbx_description
1 polymer ?
#
loop_
_entity_poly.entity_id
_entity_poly.type
_entity_poly.pdbx_seq_one_letter_code
_entity_poly.pdbx_strand_id
1 'polypeptide(L)'
;MPTATVTPVPTATPTPEPTPTSTPRSVTFNLALDFEGIGDESVVRSDTVLLRGRTTPDAIVSVNGVIIPVQADGTFELTLALDPGPNLIEIVASDLDGNSVSSSLAIISIPEDSP
;
A
#
# COMPACT_ATOMS: atom_id res chain seq x y z
N MET A 1 11.59 -62.60 17.68
CA MET A 1 11.60 -61.13 17.51
C MET A 1 10.65 -60.79 16.37
N PRO A 2 9.56 -60.03 16.57
CA PRO A 2 8.73 -59.56 15.46
C PRO A 2 9.31 -58.26 14.87
N THR A 3 9.66 -58.29 13.59
CA THR A 3 10.08 -57.13 12.79
C THR A 3 8.86 -56.29 12.46
N ALA A 4 8.88 -55.00 12.83
CA ALA A 4 7.81 -54.06 12.54
C ALA A 4 7.73 -53.70 11.05
N THR A 5 6.52 -53.74 10.52
CA THR A 5 6.11 -53.28 9.19
C THR A 5 6.42 -51.79 9.01
N VAL A 6 7.17 -51.43 7.96
CA VAL A 6 7.30 -50.03 7.53
C VAL A 6 6.12 -49.67 6.62
N THR A 7 5.24 -48.80 7.12
CA THR A 7 4.16 -48.18 6.35
C THR A 7 4.73 -47.10 5.43
N PRO A 8 4.35 -47.01 4.14
CA PRO A 8 4.72 -45.87 3.31
C PRO A 8 3.98 -44.61 3.80
N VAL A 9 4.72 -43.56 4.16
CA VAL A 9 4.13 -42.26 4.50
C VAL A 9 3.56 -41.62 3.23
N PRO A 10 2.32 -41.09 3.24
CA PRO A 10 1.78 -40.37 2.09
C PRO A 10 2.51 -39.03 1.89
N THR A 11 2.79 -38.72 0.63
CA THR A 11 3.31 -37.46 0.09
C THR A 11 2.66 -36.25 0.76
N ALA A 12 3.45 -35.43 1.45
CA ALA A 12 3.00 -34.11 1.89
C ALA A 12 2.75 -33.24 0.65
N THR A 13 1.49 -32.84 0.46
CA THR A 13 1.10 -31.76 -0.45
C THR A 13 1.95 -30.52 -0.16
N PRO A 14 2.53 -29.82 -1.17
CA PRO A 14 3.06 -28.50 -0.93
C PRO A 14 1.88 -27.58 -0.61
N THR A 15 1.68 -27.27 0.66
CA THR A 15 0.83 -26.15 1.07
C THR A 15 1.40 -24.91 0.38
N PRO A 16 0.63 -24.17 -0.45
CA PRO A 16 1.07 -22.84 -0.84
C PRO A 16 1.19 -22.05 0.45
N GLU A 17 2.42 -21.65 0.77
CA GLU A 17 2.71 -20.74 1.87
C GLU A 17 1.81 -19.51 1.68
N PRO A 18 0.99 -19.10 2.66
CA PRO A 18 0.41 -17.77 2.60
C PRO A 18 1.58 -16.80 2.70
N THR A 19 2.00 -16.22 1.59
CA THR A 19 2.96 -15.12 1.58
C THR A 19 2.18 -13.81 1.74
N PRO A 20 2.08 -13.24 2.95
CA PRO A 20 2.10 -11.80 3.08
C PRO A 20 3.50 -11.41 3.53
N THR A 21 4.50 -11.58 2.66
CA THR A 21 5.79 -10.89 2.82
C THR A 21 5.63 -9.45 2.38
N SER A 22 4.90 -8.67 3.17
CA SER A 22 5.09 -7.22 3.20
C SER A 22 6.16 -6.92 4.25
N THR A 23 7.39 -7.30 3.96
CA THR A 23 8.56 -6.75 4.64
C THR A 23 9.31 -5.97 3.57
N PRO A 24 9.06 -4.66 3.43
CA PRO A 24 9.82 -3.87 2.47
C PRO A 24 11.27 -3.93 2.92
N ARG A 25 12.10 -4.63 2.14
CA ARG A 25 13.55 -4.54 2.28
C ARG A 25 13.89 -3.09 1.98
N SER A 26 14.32 -2.35 3.01
CA SER A 26 14.77 -0.97 2.90
C SER A 26 16.02 -0.87 2.01
N VAL A 27 15.84 -0.82 0.70
CA VAL A 27 16.84 -0.33 -0.26
C VAL A 27 16.48 1.10 -0.63
N THR A 28 16.73 2.03 0.27
CA THR A 28 16.83 3.50 0.13
C THR A 28 15.85 4.28 -0.77
N PHE A 29 14.80 3.68 -1.30
CA PHE A 29 13.79 4.35 -2.08
C PHE A 29 12.85 5.06 -1.12
N ASN A 30 13.02 6.37 -1.03
CA ASN A 30 12.29 7.20 -0.09
C ASN A 30 10.95 7.56 -0.70
N LEU A 31 9.87 6.96 -0.19
CA LEU A 31 8.51 7.43 -0.44
C LEU A 31 8.02 8.12 0.83
N ALA A 32 7.87 9.43 0.77
CA ALA A 32 7.22 10.22 1.80
C ALA A 32 5.79 10.53 1.34
N LEU A 33 4.83 10.33 2.23
CA LEU A 33 3.42 10.60 1.98
C LEU A 33 2.94 11.56 3.06
N ASP A 34 2.30 12.64 2.62
CA ASP A 34 1.66 13.66 3.42
C ASP A 34 0.21 13.76 2.95
N PHE A 35 -0.72 13.69 3.89
CA PHE A 35 -2.14 13.78 3.56
C PHE A 35 -2.70 15.01 4.23
N GLU A 36 -3.02 16.03 3.43
CA GLU A 36 -3.59 17.27 3.92
C GLU A 36 -5.08 17.07 4.20
N GLY A 37 -5.49 17.34 5.45
CA GLY A 37 -6.86 17.12 5.93
C GLY A 37 -7.07 15.80 6.67
N ILE A 38 -6.06 14.94 6.78
CA ILE A 38 -6.09 13.76 7.67
C ILE A 38 -5.84 14.19 9.12
N GLY A 39 -6.79 13.90 10.02
CA GLY A 39 -6.59 14.03 11.47
C GLY A 39 -5.71 12.94 12.07
N ASP A 40 -5.49 13.00 13.37
CA ASP A 40 -4.55 12.12 14.12
C ASP A 40 -4.81 10.61 13.97
N GLU A 41 -6.04 10.23 13.60
CA GLU A 41 -6.50 8.84 13.48
C GLU A 41 -6.77 8.39 12.04
N SER A 42 -6.27 9.10 11.02
CA SER A 42 -6.63 8.82 9.61
C SER A 42 -8.12 9.05 9.32
N VAL A 43 -8.75 9.98 10.05
CA VAL A 43 -10.16 10.36 9.89
C VAL A 43 -10.25 11.72 9.20
N VAL A 44 -11.07 11.83 8.16
CA VAL A 44 -11.31 13.06 7.38
C VAL A 44 -12.78 13.41 7.44
N ARG A 45 -13.11 14.68 7.73
CA ARG A 45 -14.48 15.21 7.70
C ARG A 45 -14.85 15.77 6.32
N SER A 46 -14.50 15.05 5.28
CA SER A 46 -14.67 15.49 3.89
C SER A 46 -14.68 14.27 2.98
N ASP A 47 -15.38 14.40 1.86
CA ASP A 47 -15.42 13.44 0.75
C ASP A 47 -14.20 13.56 -0.18
N THR A 48 -13.24 14.42 0.12
CA THR A 48 -11.97 14.50 -0.60
C THR A 48 -10.79 14.70 0.34
N VAL A 49 -9.65 14.12 0.01
CA VAL A 49 -8.37 14.34 0.69
C VAL A 49 -7.29 14.67 -0.33
N LEU A 50 -6.40 15.59 0.03
CA LEU A 50 -5.25 15.92 -0.82
C LEU A 50 -4.05 15.10 -0.39
N LEU A 51 -3.65 14.15 -1.24
CA LEU A 51 -2.44 13.37 -1.06
C LEU A 51 -1.27 14.11 -1.73
N ARG A 52 -0.33 14.56 -0.92
CA ARG A 52 0.97 15.06 -1.36
C ARG A 52 2.01 14.00 -1.08
N GLY A 53 2.81 13.65 -2.08
CA GLY A 53 3.88 12.71 -1.88
C GLY A 53 5.18 13.20 -2.48
N ARG A 54 6.25 12.61 -1.98
CA ARG A 54 7.58 12.79 -2.53
C ARG A 54 8.24 11.45 -2.71
N THR A 55 8.80 11.27 -3.90
CA THR A 55 9.50 10.08 -4.32
C THR A 55 10.78 10.49 -5.06
N THR A 56 11.49 9.53 -5.62
CA THR A 56 12.65 9.79 -6.48
C THR A 56 12.17 10.49 -7.76
N PRO A 57 12.90 11.49 -8.28
CA PRO A 57 12.61 12.01 -9.62
C PRO A 57 12.61 10.88 -10.65
N ASP A 58 11.75 10.98 -11.66
CA ASP A 58 11.54 9.96 -12.71
C ASP A 58 10.92 8.63 -12.24
N ALA A 59 10.52 8.50 -10.97
CA ALA A 59 9.75 7.36 -10.51
C ALA A 59 8.30 7.39 -11.02
N ILE A 60 7.72 6.20 -11.19
CA ILE A 60 6.32 5.99 -11.55
C ILE A 60 5.55 5.71 -10.27
N VAL A 61 4.57 6.56 -9.97
CA VAL A 61 3.68 6.40 -8.81
C VAL A 61 2.29 5.99 -9.29
N SER A 62 1.72 5.00 -8.62
CA SER A 62 0.35 4.54 -8.82
C SER A 62 -0.40 4.64 -7.51
N VAL A 63 -1.55 5.31 -7.50
CA VAL A 63 -2.43 5.44 -6.33
C VAL A 63 -3.78 4.81 -6.66
N ASN A 64 -4.21 3.81 -5.89
CA ASN A 64 -5.42 3.02 -6.16
C ASN A 64 -5.44 2.45 -7.60
N GLY A 65 -4.27 2.06 -8.10
CA GLY A 65 -4.08 1.60 -9.49
C GLY A 65 -4.06 2.71 -10.56
N VAL A 66 -4.27 3.98 -10.20
CA VAL A 66 -4.21 5.13 -11.11
C VAL A 66 -2.78 5.67 -11.15
N ILE A 67 -2.18 5.74 -12.34
CA ILE A 67 -0.82 6.27 -12.53
C ILE A 67 -0.83 7.79 -12.40
N ILE A 68 -0.02 8.32 -11.49
CA ILE A 68 0.12 9.74 -11.20
C ILE A 68 1.46 10.24 -11.75
N PRO A 69 1.46 11.33 -12.54
CA PRO A 69 2.71 11.92 -13.01
C PRO A 69 3.48 12.52 -11.83
N VAL A 70 4.75 12.15 -11.70
CA VAL A 70 5.69 12.75 -10.75
C VAL A 70 6.39 13.94 -11.41
N GLN A 71 6.54 15.03 -10.69
CA GLN A 71 7.24 16.22 -11.15
C GLN A 71 8.76 16.00 -11.19
N ALA A 72 9.49 16.86 -11.90
CA ALA A 72 10.95 16.76 -12.04
C ALA A 72 11.71 16.89 -10.70
N ASP A 73 11.10 17.47 -9.67
CA ASP A 73 11.64 17.56 -8.31
C ASP A 73 11.30 16.33 -7.44
N GLY A 74 10.59 15.35 -8.00
CA GLY A 74 10.18 14.11 -7.33
C GLY A 74 8.89 14.24 -6.52
N THR A 75 8.19 15.37 -6.58
CA THR A 75 6.91 15.55 -5.88
C THR A 75 5.72 15.17 -6.76
N PHE A 76 4.64 14.72 -6.12
CA PHE A 76 3.37 14.48 -6.77
C PHE A 76 2.24 14.90 -5.84
N GLU A 77 1.12 15.29 -6.44
CA GLU A 77 -0.10 15.64 -5.71
C GLU A 77 -1.29 14.99 -6.41
N LEU A 78 -2.19 14.43 -5.61
CA LEU A 78 -3.42 13.82 -6.08
C LEU A 78 -4.56 14.16 -5.12
N THR A 79 -5.64 14.72 -5.65
CA THR A 79 -6.90 14.82 -4.91
C THR A 79 -7.64 13.48 -5.01
N LEU A 80 -7.75 12.78 -3.89
CA LEU A 80 -8.48 11.53 -3.78
C LEU A 80 -9.91 11.84 -3.35
N ALA A 81 -10.89 11.38 -4.14
CA ALA A 81 -12.27 11.31 -3.70
C ALA A 81 -12.43 10.11 -2.75
N LEU A 82 -13.12 10.33 -1.64
CA LEU A 82 -13.39 9.36 -0.59
C LEU A 82 -14.89 9.09 -0.53
N ASP A 83 -15.23 7.81 -0.43
CA ASP A 83 -16.59 7.39 -0.11
C ASP A 83 -16.83 7.47 1.41
N PRO A 84 -18.06 7.73 1.87
CA PRO A 84 -18.36 7.74 3.30
C PRO A 84 -18.04 6.38 3.93
N GLY A 85 -17.24 6.41 5.01
CA GLY A 85 -16.73 5.24 5.70
C GLY A 85 -15.25 4.93 5.40
N PRO A 86 -14.82 3.66 5.53
CA PRO A 86 -13.42 3.27 5.36
C PRO A 86 -13.02 3.19 3.87
N ASN A 87 -11.96 3.91 3.52
CA ASN A 87 -11.32 3.95 2.20
C ASN A 87 -9.90 3.40 2.33
N LEU A 88 -9.56 2.36 1.57
CA LEU A 88 -8.19 1.85 1.52
C LEU A 88 -7.46 2.48 0.32
N ILE A 89 -6.42 3.25 0.62
CA ILE A 89 -5.56 3.87 -0.38
C ILE A 89 -4.30 3.05 -0.50
N GLU A 90 -4.08 2.46 -1.66
CA GLU A 90 -2.83 1.76 -2.00
C GLU A 90 -1.97 2.67 -2.87
N ILE A 91 -0.72 2.89 -2.46
CA ILE A 91 0.27 3.68 -3.17
C ILE A 91 1.42 2.76 -3.51
N VAL A 92 1.77 2.67 -4.79
CA VAL A 92 2.92 1.92 -5.27
C VAL A 92 3.80 2.87 -6.05
N ALA A 93 5.06 3.00 -5.65
CA ALA A 93 6.04 3.81 -6.34
C ALA A 93 7.17 2.90 -6.83
N SER A 94 7.53 3.03 -8.11
CA SER A 94 8.58 2.23 -8.75
C SER A 94 9.53 3.10 -9.56
N ASP A 95 10.82 2.85 -9.42
CA ASP A 95 11.88 3.57 -10.11
C ASP A 95 12.31 2.87 -11.42
N LEU A 96 13.10 3.57 -12.24
CA LEU A 96 13.71 3.02 -13.46
C LEU A 96 14.76 1.94 -13.15
N ASP A 97 15.38 1.99 -11.97
CA ASP A 97 16.31 0.96 -11.48
C ASP A 97 15.61 -0.34 -11.02
N GLY A 98 14.27 -0.40 -11.10
CA GLY A 98 13.47 -1.55 -10.68
C GLY A 98 13.26 -1.65 -9.17
N ASN A 99 13.56 -0.59 -8.43
CA ASN A 99 13.20 -0.47 -7.01
C ASN A 99 11.72 -0.13 -6.90
N SER A 100 10.99 -0.83 -6.05
CA SER A 100 9.57 -0.55 -5.81
C SER A 100 9.27 -0.52 -4.31
N VAL A 101 8.39 0.38 -3.92
CA VAL A 101 7.81 0.44 -2.57
C VAL A 101 6.30 0.53 -2.68
N SER A 102 5.62 -0.13 -1.75
CA SER A 102 4.16 -0.08 -1.62
C SER A 102 3.80 0.38 -0.21
N SER A 103 2.84 1.29 -0.13
CA SER A 103 2.28 1.78 1.12
C SER A 103 0.76 1.71 1.03
N SER A 104 0.11 1.26 2.10
CA SER A 104 -1.35 1.18 2.18
C SER A 104 -1.81 2.01 3.38
N LEU A 105 -2.72 2.97 3.15
CA LEU A 105 -3.31 3.78 4.21
C LEU A 105 -4.82 3.58 4.22
N ALA A 106 -5.37 3.27 5.40
CA ALA A 106 -6.82 3.25 5.60
C ALA A 106 -7.27 4.63 6.09
N ILE A 107 -8.18 5.26 5.36
CA ILE A 107 -8.73 6.58 5.66
C ILE A 107 -10.22 6.43 5.93
N ILE A 108 -10.72 6.97 7.03
CA ILE A 108 -12.15 6.96 7.34
C ILE A 108 -12.72 8.34 6.99
N SER A 109 -13.52 8.41 5.93
CA SER A 109 -14.28 9.62 5.61
C SER A 109 -15.56 9.63 6.42
N ILE A 110 -15.78 10.69 7.19
CA ILE A 110 -17.05 10.97 7.83
C ILE A 110 -17.71 12.14 7.09
N PRO A 111 -18.86 11.93 6.41
CA PRO A 111 -19.60 13.04 5.86
C PRO A 111 -20.03 13.95 7.03
N GLU A 112 -19.96 15.26 6.85
CA GLU A 112 -20.42 16.25 7.84
C GLU A 112 -21.96 16.29 7.98
N ASP A 113 -22.64 15.17 7.71
CA ASP A 113 -24.08 15.02 7.85
C ASP A 113 -24.38 13.97 8.92
N SER A 114 -24.55 14.46 10.14
CA SER A 114 -25.45 13.84 11.10
C SER A 114 -26.14 14.96 11.88
N PRO A 115 -27.37 15.35 11.49
CA PRO A 115 -28.21 16.24 12.30
C PRO A 115 -28.59 15.62 13.65
#